data_AF-A0A1H8R4C9-F1
#
_entry.id   AF-A0A1H8R4C9-F1
#
_cell.length_a   1.000
_cell.length_b   1.000
_cell.length_c   1.000
_cell.angle_alpha   90.00
_cell.angle_beta   90.00
_cell.angle_gamma   90.00
#
_symmetry.space_group_name_H-M   'P 1'
#
loop_
_entity.id
_entity.type
_entity.pdbx_description
1 polymer ?
#
loop_
_entity_poly.entity_id
_entity_poly.type
_entity_poly.pdbx_seq_one_letter_code
_entity_poly.pdbx_strand_id
1 'polypeptide(L)' 'MRYWVYEDRRGDRATIHLAHCTFCNHGQGTQGTRPENGRWHGPFTSRENAHVAATATRHAVRRCTRC' A
#
# COMPACT_ATOMS: atom_id res chain seq x y z
N MET A 1 14.06 -5.37 4.68
CA MET A 1 12.94 -4.40 4.77
C MET A 1 11.76 -4.97 3.98
N ARG A 2 10.51 -4.70 4.38
CA ARG A 2 9.31 -5.16 3.67
C ARG A 2 8.45 -3.98 3.29
N TYR A 3 7.83 -4.03 2.11
CA TYR A 3 6.97 -3.00 1.56
C TYR A 3 5.56 -3.54 1.37
N TRP A 4 4.58 -2.66 1.45
CA TRP A 4 3.18 -2.94 1.20
C TRP A 4 2.60 -1.85 0.32
N VAL A 5 1.58 -2.17 -0.44
CA VAL A 5 0.85 -1.19 -1.25
C VAL A 5 -0.59 -1.19 -0.79
N TYR A 6 -1.10 -0.03 -0.39
CA TYR A 6 -2.53 0.15 -0.17
C TYR A 6 -3.19 0.68 -1.44
N GLU A 7 -4.06 -0.13 -2.03
CA GLU A 7 -4.97 0.28 -3.10
C GLU A 7 -6.18 0.96 -2.48
N ASP A 8 -6.28 2.27 -2.64
CA ASP A 8 -7.43 3.09 -2.24
C ASP A 8 -8.32 3.31 -3.46
N ARG A 9 -9.36 2.49 -3.57
CA ARG A 9 -10.29 2.52 -4.71
C ARG A 9 -11.18 3.76 -4.69
N ARG A 10 -11.43 4.33 -3.50
CA ARG A 10 -12.23 5.56 -3.36
C ARG A 10 -11.42 6.79 -3.70
N GLY A 11 -10.14 6.80 -3.34
CA GLY A 11 -9.21 7.90 -3.59
C GLY A 11 -8.45 7.80 -4.90
N ASP A 12 -8.76 6.80 -5.75
CA ASP A 12 -8.09 6.52 -7.03
C ASP A 12 -6.56 6.54 -6.94
N ARG A 13 -6.02 5.96 -5.86
CA ARG A 13 -4.58 6.00 -5.57
C ARG A 13 -4.06 4.69 -5.00
N ALA A 14 -2.79 4.39 -5.27
CA ALA A 14 -2.07 3.28 -4.68
C ALA A 14 -0.86 3.80 -3.90
N THR A 15 -0.86 3.64 -2.58
CA THR A 15 0.19 4.19 -1.71
C THR A 15 1.14 3.10 -1.26
N ILE A 16 2.44 3.28 -1.50
CA ILE A 16 3.50 2.39 -1.03
C ILE A 16 3.88 2.77 0.41
N HIS A 17 3.90 1.78 1.30
CA HIS A 17 4.29 1.89 2.70
C HIS A 17 5.42 0.91 3.05
N LEU A 18 6.22 1.25 4.05
CA LEU A 18 7.06 0.27 4.76
C LEU A 18 6.18 -0.58 5.70
N ALA A 19 6.53 -1.84 5.91
CA ALA A 19 5.76 -2.76 6.76
C ALA A 19 5.64 -2.27 8.20
N HIS A 20 6.67 -1.60 8.74
CA HIS A 20 6.68 -1.05 10.09
C HIS A 20 6.06 0.37 10.17
N CYS A 21 5.49 0.88 9.08
CA CYS A 21 4.78 2.15 9.10
C CYS A 21 3.54 2.04 10.01
N THR A 22 3.33 3.05 10.86
CA THR A 22 2.17 3.14 11.76
C THR A 22 0.83 3.14 11.04
N PHE A 23 0.80 3.52 9.76
CA PHE A 23 -0.39 3.43 8.92
C PHE A 23 -0.59 2.06 8.27
N CYS A 24 0.48 1.32 8.05
CA CYS A 24 0.46 0.02 7.39
C CYS A 24 0.21 -1.10 8.39
N ASN A 25 0.91 -1.08 9.52
CA ASN A 25 0.88 -2.13 10.54
C ASN A 25 0.99 -3.52 9.90
N HIS A 26 2.02 -3.74 9.10
CA HIS A 26 2.25 -5.01 8.39
C HIS A 26 1.09 -5.45 7.46
N GLY A 27 0.40 -4.50 6.83
CA GLY A 27 -0.72 -4.77 5.91
C GLY A 27 -2.08 -4.88 6.61
N GLN A 28 -2.18 -4.49 7.88
CA GLN A 28 -3.45 -4.47 8.63
C GLN A 28 -4.18 -3.14 8.52
N GLY A 29 -3.46 -2.05 8.25
CA GLY A 29 -3.98 -0.69 8.36
C GLY A 29 -4.18 -0.26 9.83
N THR A 30 -4.68 0.96 10.04
CA THR A 30 -5.00 1.48 11.39
C THR A 30 -6.42 1.18 11.83
N GLN A 31 -7.35 1.01 10.90
CA GLN A 31 -8.78 0.77 11.19
C GLN A 31 -9.30 -0.54 10.60
N GLY A 32 -8.38 -1.43 10.20
CA GLY A 32 -8.70 -2.57 9.34
C GLY A 32 -9.04 -2.11 7.92
N THR A 33 -8.81 -2.98 6.95
CA THR A 33 -9.16 -2.69 5.55
C THR A 33 -10.43 -3.43 5.18
N ARG A 34 -11.47 -2.67 4.84
CA ARG A 34 -12.69 -3.22 4.26
C ARG A 34 -12.47 -3.41 2.75
N PRO A 35 -12.82 -4.57 2.17
CA PRO A 35 -12.62 -4.85 0.75
C PRO A 35 -13.26 -3.84 -0.20
N GLU A 36 -14.31 -3.15 0.25
CA GLU A 36 -15.03 -2.09 -0.46
C GLU A 36 -14.26 -0.78 -0.57
N ASN A 37 -13.39 -0.48 0.41
CA ASN A 37 -12.62 0.78 0.45
C ASN A 37 -11.27 0.61 -0.25
N GLY A 38 -10.73 -0.60 -0.24
CA GLY A 38 -9.38 -0.84 -0.73
C GLY A 38 -8.87 -2.22 -0.36
N ARG A 39 -7.61 -2.48 -0.70
CA ARG A 39 -6.89 -3.69 -0.29
C ARG A 39 -5.41 -3.42 -0.12
N TRP A 40 -4.78 -4.18 0.77
CA TRP A 40 -3.33 -4.23 0.88
C TRP A 40 -2.77 -5.28 -0.07
N HIS A 41 -1.69 -4.94 -0.77
CA HIS A 41 -0.90 -5.84 -1.58
C HIS A 41 0.48 -6.01 -0.95
N GLY A 42 0.99 -7.24 -0.94
CA GLY A 42 2.29 -7.59 -0.38
C GLY A 42 2.22 -8.78 0.58
N PRO A 43 3.25 -8.97 1.41
CA PRO A 43 4.45 -8.13 1.53
C PRO A 43 5.38 -8.25 0.31
N PHE A 44 6.02 -7.16 -0.07
CA PHE A 44 7.08 -7.12 -1.08
C PHE A 44 8.46 -6.96 -0.43
N THR A 45 9.48 -7.57 -1.01
CA THR A 45 10.86 -7.54 -0.53
C THR A 45 11.67 -6.34 -1.04
N SER A 46 11.24 -5.72 -2.15
CA SER A 46 11.89 -4.54 -2.75
C SER A 46 10.88 -3.42 -3.03
N ARG A 47 11.39 -2.18 -3.07
CA ARG A 47 10.59 -1.01 -3.43
C ARG A 47 10.13 -1.09 -4.89
N GLU A 48 10.94 -1.65 -5.78
CA GLU A 48 10.60 -1.84 -7.19
C GLU A 48 9.41 -2.78 -7.34
N ASN A 49 9.40 -3.92 -6.65
CA ASN A 49 8.27 -4.86 -6.69
C ASN A 49 6.98 -4.22 -6.16
N ALA A 50 7.08 -3.44 -5.08
CA ALA A 50 5.96 -2.66 -4.58
C ALA A 50 5.50 -1.58 -5.58
N HIS A 51 6.42 -0.95 -6.30
CA HIS A 51 6.09 0.05 -7.32
C HIS A 51 5.38 -0.58 -8.52
N VAL A 52 5.87 -1.73 -9.02
CA VAL A 52 5.21 -2.50 -10.07
C VAL A 52 3.79 -2.89 -9.65
N ALA A 53 3.62 -3.40 -8.43
CA ALA A 53 2.31 -3.74 -7.90
C ALA A 53 1.39 -2.52 -7.79
N ALA A 54 1.91 -1.37 -7.35
CA ALA A 54 1.14 -0.12 -7.28
C ALA A 54 0.69 0.34 -8.68
N THR A 55 1.56 0.31 -9.68
CA THR A 55 1.23 0.66 -11.06
C THR A 55 0.20 -0.31 -11.66
N ALA A 56 0.26 -1.59 -11.31
CA ALA A 56 -0.69 -2.60 -11.77
C ALA A 56 -2.14 -2.34 -11.29
N THR A 57 -2.32 -1.57 -10.22
CA THR A 57 -3.66 -1.16 -9.75
C THR A 57 -4.35 -0.14 -10.67
N ARG A 58 -3.62 0.44 -11.63
CA ARG A 58 -4.10 1.52 -12.54
C ARG A 58 -4.52 2.81 -11.84
N HIS A 59 -4.16 2.97 -10.57
CA HIS A 59 -4.41 4.18 -9.78
C HIS A 59 -3.16 5.06 -9.69
N ALA A 60 -3.33 6.30 -9.23
CA ALA A 60 -2.21 7.21 -9.01
C ALA A 60 -1.25 6.67 -7.93
N VAL A 61 -0.02 6.34 -8.33
CA VAL A 61 0.97 5.79 -7.41
C VAL A 61 1.53 6.89 -6.51
N ARG A 62 1.47 6.66 -5.20
CA ARG A 62 2.02 7.54 -4.17
C ARG A 62 2.94 6.77 -3.23
N ARG A 63 3.78 7.52 -2.52
CA ARG A 63 4.58 7.00 -1.41
C ARG A 63 4.08 7.63 -0.13
N CYS A 64 4.08 6.85 0.95
CA CYS A 64 3.78 7.39 2.26
C CYS A 64 4.84 8.43 2.64
N THR A 65 4.42 9.64 3.04
CA THR A 65 5.33 10.72 3.45
C THR A 65 5.98 10.48 4.82
N ARG A 66 5.53 9.46 5.56
CA ARG A 66 6.11 9.04 6.85
C ARG A 66 7.03 7.80 6.72
N CYS A 67 7.27 7.32 5.50
CA CYS A 67 8.09 6.15 5.19
C CYS A 67 9.28 6.54 4.30
#